data_AF-A0A1J9R0S1-F1
#
_entry.id   AF-A0A1J9R0S1-F1
#
_cell.length_a   1.000
_cell.length_b   1.000
_cell.length_c   1.000
_cell.angle_alpha   90.00
_cell.angle_beta   90.00
_cell.angle_gamma   90.00
#
_symmetry.space_group_name_H-M   'P 1'
#
loop_
_entity.id
_entity.type
_entity.pdbx_description
1 polymer ?
#
loop_
_entity_poly.entity_id
_entity_poly.type
_entity_poly.pdbx_seq_one_letter_code
_entity_poly.pdbx_strand_id
1 'polypeptide(L)'
;MTHSLTNAPPLDIMIIPGPPPVAVSCRAIDAAGIFLTVASGVLNGRVATTPLAVLPMLRAAHPQVEWAKTQRFDKSAGTGNTGDIWASGSVANGVDLAYVFIRERFPESRTLVDLRTWLAGIGEREPEFSTEEKALDEAFSGASSALQ
;
A
#
# COMPACT_ATOMS: atom_id res chain seq x y z
N MET A 1 -15.01 2.55 -24.52
CA MET A 1 -13.65 2.19 -24.97
C MET A 1 -12.94 1.56 -23.78
N THR A 2 -12.69 0.26 -23.82
CA THR A 2 -11.90 -0.44 -22.80
C THR A 2 -10.46 -0.49 -23.30
N HIS A 3 -9.57 0.24 -22.64
CA HIS A 3 -8.15 0.27 -22.99
C HIS A 3 -7.51 -1.06 -22.57
N SER A 4 -6.99 -1.83 -23.55
CA SER A 4 -6.08 -2.93 -23.27
C SER A 4 -4.71 -2.37 -22.90
N LEU A 5 -3.99 -3.02 -21.99
CA LEU A 5 -2.61 -2.69 -21.62
C LEU A 5 -1.68 -2.63 -22.84
N THR A 6 -2.02 -3.35 -23.92
CA THR A 6 -1.25 -3.38 -25.17
C THR A 6 -1.19 -2.04 -25.90
N ASN A 7 -2.22 -1.21 -25.76
CA ASN A 7 -2.35 0.08 -26.45
C ASN A 7 -2.41 1.26 -25.47
N ALA A 8 -2.16 1.02 -24.18
CA ALA A 8 -2.15 2.08 -23.19
C ALA A 8 -0.91 2.96 -23.41
N PRO A 9 -1.04 4.30 -23.36
CA PRO A 9 0.13 5.17 -23.25
C PRO A 9 0.92 4.80 -21.98
N PRO A 10 2.20 5.22 -21.86
CA PRO A 10 2.99 4.98 -20.66
C PRO A 10 2.18 5.34 -19.40
N LEU A 11 1.93 4.35 -18.55
CA LEU A 11 1.10 4.52 -17.36
C LEU A 11 1.95 5.19 -16.28
N ASP A 12 1.56 6.39 -15.87
CA ASP A 12 2.25 7.14 -14.82
C ASP A 12 1.96 6.59 -13.41
N ILE A 13 0.73 6.08 -13.20
CA ILE A 13 0.22 5.58 -11.92
C ILE A 13 -0.75 4.42 -12.19
N MET A 14 -0.56 3.31 -11.48
CA MET A 14 -1.48 2.19 -11.37
C MET A 14 -2.04 2.14 -9.94
N ILE A 15 -3.33 1.88 -9.80
CA ILE A 15 -3.96 1.70 -8.49
C ILE A 15 -4.51 0.28 -8.44
N ILE A 16 -4.12 -0.49 -7.42
CA ILE A 16 -4.62 -1.85 -7.17
C ILE A 16 -5.53 -1.79 -5.93
N PRO A 17 -6.87 -1.80 -6.11
CA PRO A 17 -7.79 -1.88 -4.98
C PRO A 17 -7.89 -3.32 -4.43
N GLY A 18 -8.40 -3.46 -3.20
CA GLY A 18 -8.95 -4.72 -2.69
C GLY A 18 -10.11 -5.27 -3.55
N PRO A 19 -10.45 -6.57 -3.44
CA PRO A 19 -10.53 -7.52 -4.57
C PRO A 19 -11.86 -7.53 -5.36
N PRO A 20 -11.95 -8.12 -6.59
CA PRO A 20 -11.04 -8.13 -7.77
C PRO A 20 -11.73 -7.50 -9.05
N PRO A 21 -11.08 -7.21 -10.23
CA PRO A 21 -10.08 -8.04 -10.92
C PRO A 21 -8.84 -7.38 -11.60
N VAL A 22 -7.78 -8.21 -11.69
CA VAL A 22 -6.72 -8.38 -12.72
C VAL A 22 -6.05 -7.13 -13.32
N ALA A 23 -4.75 -6.90 -13.06
CA ALA A 23 -3.75 -6.38 -14.02
C ALA A 23 -2.34 -6.14 -13.40
N VAL A 24 -1.43 -5.54 -14.20
CA VAL A 24 -0.01 -5.84 -14.44
C VAL A 24 0.91 -4.64 -14.11
N SER A 25 2.18 -4.90 -13.78
CA SER A 25 3.24 -3.98 -13.29
C SER A 25 3.33 -2.55 -13.89
N CYS A 26 3.17 -1.52 -13.03
CA CYS A 26 3.58 -0.09 -13.16
C CYS A 26 3.61 0.55 -11.74
N ARG A 27 4.09 1.81 -11.58
CA ARG A 27 4.07 2.59 -10.31
C ARG A 27 2.74 2.40 -9.57
N ALA A 28 2.71 1.76 -8.40
CA ALA A 28 1.47 1.24 -7.81
C ALA A 28 1.09 1.94 -6.50
N ILE A 29 -0.20 2.26 -6.34
CA ILE A 29 -0.85 2.51 -5.05
C ILE A 29 -1.67 1.26 -4.71
N ASP A 30 -1.34 0.59 -3.61
CA ASP A 30 -2.03 -0.59 -3.11
C ASP A 30 -2.96 -0.21 -1.94
N ALA A 31 -4.26 -0.25 -2.21
CA ALA A 31 -5.32 -0.02 -1.24
C ALA A 31 -6.07 -1.33 -0.97
N ALA A 32 -5.38 -2.28 -0.33
CA ALA A 32 -5.84 -3.63 0.03
C ALA A 32 -5.83 -4.69 -1.10
N GLY A 33 -5.14 -4.43 -2.21
CA GLY A 33 -4.85 -5.37 -3.30
C GLY A 33 -3.60 -6.24 -3.10
N ILE A 34 -3.02 -6.23 -1.91
CA ILE A 34 -1.70 -6.81 -1.55
C ILE A 34 -1.42 -8.22 -2.06
N PHE A 35 -2.43 -9.10 -2.12
CA PHE A 35 -2.27 -10.46 -2.61
C PHE A 35 -1.83 -10.51 -4.08
N LEU A 36 -2.36 -9.62 -4.92
CA LEU A 36 -1.97 -9.53 -6.33
C LEU A 36 -0.56 -8.97 -6.47
N THR A 37 -0.28 -7.91 -5.71
CA THR A 37 0.99 -7.19 -5.72
C THR A 37 2.12 -8.12 -5.28
N VAL A 38 1.92 -8.89 -4.20
CA VAL A 38 2.91 -9.85 -3.72
C VAL A 38 3.07 -11.04 -4.68
N ALA A 39 1.97 -11.57 -5.25
CA ALA A 39 2.01 -12.69 -6.18
C ALA A 39 2.72 -12.35 -7.50
N SER A 40 2.65 -11.08 -7.92
CA SER A 40 3.37 -10.58 -9.10
C SER A 40 4.89 -10.50 -8.90
N GLY A 41 5.37 -10.54 -7.65
CA GLY A 41 6.78 -10.37 -7.31
C GLY A 41 7.29 -8.93 -7.36
N VAL A 42 6.45 -7.94 -7.65
CA VAL A 42 6.84 -6.51 -7.72
C VAL A 42 7.33 -5.96 -6.36
N LEU A 43 6.96 -6.62 -5.26
CA LEU A 43 7.37 -6.26 -3.90
C LEU A 43 8.67 -6.94 -3.43
N ASN A 44 9.26 -7.84 -4.24
CA ASN A 44 10.46 -8.57 -3.84
C ASN A 44 11.64 -7.60 -3.64
N GLY A 45 12.26 -7.63 -2.46
CA GLY A 45 13.33 -6.71 -2.05
C GLY A 45 12.85 -5.28 -1.81
N ARG A 46 11.55 -5.07 -1.62
CA ARG A 46 10.93 -3.76 -1.38
C ARG A 46 10.29 -3.73 0.00
N VAL A 47 10.25 -2.53 0.58
CA VAL A 47 9.47 -2.27 1.78
C VAL A 47 7.98 -2.19 1.43
N ALA A 48 7.14 -2.91 2.17
CA ALA A 48 5.70 -2.86 2.02
C ALA A 48 4.97 -3.13 3.35
N THR A 49 3.74 -2.64 3.47
CA THR A 49 2.81 -2.98 4.55
C THR A 49 1.55 -3.66 4.00
N THR A 50 0.74 -4.21 4.90
CA THR A 50 -0.45 -5.01 4.62
C THR A 50 -1.34 -5.03 5.87
N PRO A 51 -2.61 -5.44 5.80
CA PRO A 51 -3.42 -5.58 7.01
C PRO A 51 -2.77 -6.48 8.06
N LEU A 52 -2.73 -5.99 9.29
CA LEU A 52 -2.09 -6.65 10.43
C LEU A 52 -2.63 -8.09 10.64
N ALA A 53 -3.90 -8.33 10.28
CA ALA A 53 -4.50 -9.66 10.36
C ALA A 53 -3.90 -10.70 9.39
N VAL A 54 -3.37 -10.27 8.23
CA VAL A 54 -2.78 -11.16 7.22
C VAL A 54 -1.26 -11.05 7.13
N LEU A 55 -0.68 -10.08 7.85
CA LEU A 55 0.75 -9.81 7.86
C LEU A 55 1.61 -11.00 8.32
N PRO A 56 1.25 -11.78 9.37
CA PRO A 56 2.05 -12.94 9.76
C PRO A 56 2.12 -14.01 8.65
N MET A 57 0.98 -14.28 8.01
CA MET A 57 0.89 -15.22 6.89
C MET A 57 1.73 -14.75 5.69
N LEU A 58 1.64 -13.47 5.33
CA LEU A 58 2.40 -12.92 4.21
C LEU A 58 3.91 -12.85 4.47
N ARG A 59 4.32 -12.59 5.71
CA ARG A 59 5.74 -12.68 6.13
C ARG A 59 6.29 -14.09 5.96
N ALA A 60 5.51 -15.11 6.31
CA ALA A 60 5.92 -16.50 6.16
C ALA A 60 5.95 -16.95 4.68
N ALA A 61 4.95 -16.54 3.89
CA ALA A 61 4.81 -16.94 2.49
C ALA A 61 5.72 -16.17 1.52
N HIS A 62 6.02 -14.90 1.83
CA HIS A 62 6.80 -14.00 0.98
C HIS A 62 7.92 -13.32 1.79
N PRO A 63 8.91 -14.09 2.29
CA PRO A 63 9.99 -13.57 3.12
C PRO A 63 10.94 -12.63 2.35
N GLN A 64 10.90 -12.65 1.02
CA GLN A 64 11.68 -11.75 0.17
C GLN A 64 11.15 -10.30 0.17
N VAL A 65 9.98 -10.04 0.74
CA VAL A 65 9.43 -8.68 0.89
C VAL A 65 9.83 -8.15 2.26
N GLU A 66 10.29 -6.91 2.31
CA GLU A 66 10.62 -6.24 3.57
C GLU A 66 9.34 -5.70 4.21
N TRP A 67 8.62 -6.57 4.91
CA TRP A 67 7.39 -6.18 5.57
C TRP A 67 7.66 -5.19 6.70
N ALA A 68 7.28 -3.92 6.50
CA ALA A 68 7.40 -2.90 7.54
C ALA A 68 6.57 -3.35 8.75
N LYS A 69 7.19 -3.32 9.93
CA LYS A 69 6.59 -3.98 11.09
C LYS A 69 5.42 -3.20 11.69
N THR A 70 5.27 -1.92 11.37
CA THR A 70 4.42 -1.01 12.18
C THR A 70 3.80 0.19 11.45
N GLN A 71 3.79 0.24 10.11
CA GLN A 71 3.26 1.41 9.39
C GLN A 71 1.88 1.16 8.75
N ARG A 72 1.00 2.17 8.86
CA ARG A 72 -0.30 2.26 8.19
C ARG A 72 -0.16 2.31 6.68
N PHE A 73 0.89 2.95 6.20
CA PHE A 73 1.27 2.97 4.80
C PHE A 73 2.78 3.11 4.68
N ASP A 74 3.34 2.60 3.59
CA ASP A 74 4.76 2.71 3.26
C ASP A 74 4.96 3.20 1.84
N LYS A 75 6.09 3.85 1.63
CA LYS A 75 6.62 4.18 0.31
C LYS A 75 7.96 3.48 0.12
N SER A 76 8.05 2.62 -0.90
CA SER A 76 9.31 2.12 -1.41
C SER A 76 9.70 2.89 -2.68
N ALA A 77 10.80 3.63 -2.62
CA ALA A 77 11.30 4.37 -3.77
C ALA A 77 11.71 3.43 -4.91
N GLY A 78 11.47 3.87 -6.15
CA GLY A 78 11.88 3.16 -7.34
C GLY A 78 13.40 3.00 -7.44
N THR A 79 13.86 1.88 -8.00
CA THR A 79 15.28 1.64 -8.28
C THR A 79 15.49 1.28 -9.76
N GLY A 80 16.39 1.98 -10.44
CA GLY A 80 16.64 1.78 -11.88
C GLY A 80 15.37 2.02 -12.71
N ASN A 81 14.90 0.98 -13.40
CA ASN A 81 13.70 1.03 -14.25
C ASN A 81 12.39 0.73 -13.50
N THR A 82 12.44 0.55 -12.18
CA THR A 82 11.26 0.28 -11.37
C THR A 82 10.74 1.57 -10.74
N GLY A 83 9.43 1.77 -10.77
CA GLY A 83 8.81 2.95 -10.17
C GLY A 83 8.64 2.85 -8.65
N ASP A 84 8.27 3.97 -8.03
CA ASP A 84 7.84 4.02 -6.64
C ASP A 84 6.64 3.10 -6.41
N ILE A 85 6.62 2.47 -5.24
CA ILE A 85 5.53 1.61 -4.77
C ILE A 85 5.01 2.18 -3.46
N TRP A 86 3.70 2.33 -3.37
CA TRP A 86 2.99 2.82 -2.21
C TRP A 86 2.03 1.75 -1.73
N ALA A 87 2.20 1.28 -0.50
CA ALA A 87 1.40 0.20 0.08
C ALA A 87 0.67 0.68 1.32
N SER A 88 -0.56 0.21 1.56
CA SER A 88 -1.34 0.53 2.77
C SER A 88 -1.78 -0.72 3.53
N GLY A 89 -1.90 -0.57 4.84
CA GLY A 89 -2.28 -1.63 5.77
C GLY A 89 -3.80 -1.86 5.86
N SER A 90 -4.65 -1.07 5.21
CA SER A 90 -6.10 -1.32 5.15
C SER A 90 -6.77 -0.34 4.19
N VAL A 91 -8.07 -0.55 3.93
CA VAL A 91 -8.88 0.40 3.14
C VAL A 91 -8.86 1.80 3.76
N ALA A 92 -8.98 1.91 5.09
CA ALA A 92 -8.92 3.20 5.78
C ALA A 92 -7.53 3.84 5.65
N ASN A 93 -6.47 3.03 5.74
CA ASN A 93 -5.11 3.53 5.55
C ASN A 93 -4.81 3.93 4.11
N GLY A 94 -5.52 3.35 3.12
CA GLY A 94 -5.45 3.77 1.73
C GLY A 94 -5.89 5.22 1.51
N VAL A 95 -6.79 5.75 2.35
CA VAL A 95 -7.17 7.17 2.31
C VAL A 95 -6.02 8.07 2.80
N ASP A 96 -5.34 7.68 3.88
CA ASP A 96 -4.15 8.40 4.36
C ASP A 96 -3.04 8.37 3.30
N LEU A 97 -2.82 7.19 2.71
CA LEU A 97 -1.85 6.98 1.66
C LEU A 97 -2.13 7.88 0.44
N ALA A 98 -3.38 7.96 -0.01
CA ALA A 98 -3.78 8.83 -1.10
C ALA A 98 -3.53 10.32 -0.77
N TYR A 99 -3.79 10.74 0.47
CA TYR A 99 -3.50 12.10 0.91
C TYR A 99 -2.01 12.41 0.82
N VAL A 100 -1.15 11.55 1.39
CA VAL A 100 0.31 11.73 1.37
C VAL A 100 0.84 11.70 -0.07
N PHE A 101 0.35 10.76 -0.88
CA PHE A 101 0.71 10.64 -2.29
C PHE A 101 0.41 11.92 -3.08
N ILE A 102 -0.81 12.47 -2.96
CA ILE A 102 -1.21 13.68 -3.70
C ILE A 102 -0.39 14.89 -3.23
N ARG A 103 -0.12 15.02 -1.93
CA ARG A 103 0.72 16.09 -1.38
C ARG A 103 2.15 16.03 -1.93
N GLU A 104 2.73 14.84 -2.00
CA GLU A 104 4.09 14.67 -2.52
C GLU A 104 4.14 14.87 -4.04
N ARG A 105 3.10 14.44 -4.76
CA ARG A 105 3.05 14.49 -6.22
C ARG A 105 2.84 15.89 -6.78
N PHE A 106 2.11 16.74 -6.05
CA PHE A 106 1.73 18.10 -6.48
C PHE A 106 2.15 19.15 -5.45
N PRO A 107 3.46 19.32 -5.19
CA PRO A 107 3.96 20.26 -4.18
C PRO A 107 3.55 21.71 -4.48
N GLU A 108 3.44 22.09 -5.75
CA GLU A 108 2.98 23.40 -6.21
C GLU A 108 1.51 23.69 -5.87
N SER A 109 0.70 22.64 -5.67
CA SER A 109 -0.72 22.75 -5.36
C SER A 109 -1.04 22.43 -3.89
N ARG A 110 -0.01 22.39 -3.03
CA ARG A 110 -0.14 21.94 -1.62
C ARG A 110 -1.25 22.65 -0.86
N THR A 111 -1.39 23.97 -1.01
CA THR A 111 -2.46 24.73 -0.35
C THR A 111 -3.86 24.27 -0.77
N LEU A 112 -4.05 23.94 -2.05
CA LEU A 112 -5.35 23.44 -2.54
C LEU A 112 -5.60 22.00 -2.10
N VAL A 113 -4.57 21.15 -2.08
CA VAL A 113 -4.65 19.78 -1.59
C VAL A 113 -5.07 19.77 -0.12
N ASP A 114 -4.37 20.54 0.72
CA ASP A 114 -4.64 20.64 2.16
C ASP A 114 -6.04 21.22 2.45
N LEU A 115 -6.48 22.23 1.68
CA LEU A 115 -7.86 22.76 1.78
C LEU A 115 -8.90 21.69 1.41
N ARG A 116 -8.67 20.95 0.32
CA ARG A 116 -9.63 19.95 -0.18
C ARG A 116 -9.75 18.77 0.77
N THR A 117 -8.64 18.31 1.34
CA THR A 117 -8.63 17.20 2.28
C THR A 117 -9.26 17.58 3.61
N TRP A 118 -9.04 18.82 4.06
CA TRP A 118 -9.75 19.39 5.20
C TRP A 118 -11.28 19.42 4.96
N LEU A 119 -11.73 19.92 3.80
CA LEU A 119 -13.16 19.92 3.43
C LEU A 119 -13.75 18.51 3.31
N ALA A 120 -12.93 17.52 2.96
CA ALA A 120 -13.33 16.12 2.88
C ALA A 120 -13.35 15.41 4.25
N GLY A 121 -12.99 16.10 5.34
CA GLY A 121 -12.90 15.51 6.68
C GLY A 121 -11.75 14.51 6.82
N ILE A 122 -10.77 14.53 5.93
CA ILE A 122 -9.59 13.67 5.98
C ILE A 122 -8.59 14.34 6.92
N GLY A 123 -8.51 13.84 8.15
CA GLY A 123 -7.49 14.26 9.10
C GLY A 123 -6.13 13.64 8.79
N GLU A 124 -5.05 14.36 9.10
CA GLU A 124 -3.70 13.79 9.07
C GLU A 124 -3.56 12.79 10.22
N ARG A 125 -3.13 11.57 9.89
CA ARG A 125 -2.83 10.52 10.86
C ARG A 125 -1.36 10.18 10.77
N GLU A 126 -0.77 9.86 11.92
CA GLU A 126 0.62 9.41 11.98
C GLU A 126 0.82 8.16 11.10
N PRO A 127 1.97 8.01 10.42
CA PRO A 127 2.25 6.81 9.64
C PRO A 127 2.31 5.54 10.50
N GLU A 128 2.76 5.64 11.74
CA GLU A 128 2.98 4.47 12.61
C GLU A 128 1.72 4.05 13.39
N PHE A 129 1.34 2.77 13.31
CA PHE A 129 0.23 2.19 14.08
C PHE A 129 0.33 2.51 15.58
N SER A 130 -0.81 2.66 16.24
CA SER A 130 -0.84 2.83 17.69
C SER A 130 -0.42 1.52 18.40
N THR A 131 -0.10 1.62 19.68
CA THR A 131 0.26 0.43 20.50
C THR A 131 -0.87 -0.60 20.49
N GLU A 132 -2.12 -0.16 20.54
CA GLU A 132 -3.31 -1.02 20.53
C GLU A 132 -3.49 -1.71 19.18
N GLU A 133 -3.23 -1.02 18.07
CA GLU A 133 -3.31 -1.61 16.74
C GLU A 133 -2.20 -2.65 16.54
N LYS A 134 -0.97 -2.38 17.00
CA LYS A 134 0.14 -3.33 16.92
C LYS A 134 -0.14 -4.65 17.65
N ALA A 135 -0.93 -4.61 18.73
CA ALA A 135 -1.34 -5.83 19.45
C ALA A 135 -2.14 -6.81 18.55
N LEU A 136 -2.74 -6.33 17.45
CA LEU A 136 -3.38 -7.21 16.49
C LEU A 136 -2.37 -8.10 15.75
N ASP A 137 -1.19 -7.58 15.37
CA ASP A 137 -0.14 -8.37 14.73
C ASP A 137 0.30 -9.52 15.65
N GLU A 138 0.47 -9.23 16.94
CA GLU A 138 0.83 -10.23 17.96
C GLU A 138 -0.28 -11.29 18.12
N ALA A 139 -1.54 -10.86 18.22
CA ALA A 139 -2.68 -11.76 18.37
C ALA A 139 -2.83 -12.72 17.17
N PHE A 140 -2.71 -12.20 15.94
CA PHE A 140 -2.82 -13.01 14.72
C PHE A 140 -1.56 -13.85 14.45
N SER A 141 -0.38 -13.41 14.90
CA SER A 141 0.84 -14.21 14.87
C SER A 141 0.73 -15.43 15.78
N GLY A 142 0.20 -15.25 17.00
CA GLY A 142 -0.07 -16.35 17.93
C GLY A 142 -1.06 -17.36 17.38
N ALA A 143 -2.16 -16.88 16.77
CA ALA A 143 -3.16 -17.75 16.14
C ALA A 143 -2.61 -18.55 14.95
N SER A 144 -1.72 -17.97 14.14
CA SER A 144 -1.09 -18.66 13.01
C SER A 144 -0.16 -19.80 13.45
N SER A 145 0.49 -19.68 14.61
CA SER A 145 1.37 -20.73 15.15
C SER A 145 0.62 -21.92 15.76
N ALA A 146 -0.65 -21.75 16.13
CA ALA A 146 -1.49 -22.80 16.70
C ALA A 146 -2.22 -23.67 15.64
N LEU A 147 -2.08 -23.32 14.36
CA LEU A 147 -2.73 -23.98 13.21
C LEU A 147 -1.75 -24.77 12.33
N GLN A 148 -0.47 -24.87 12.73
CA GLN A 148 0.54 -25.74 12.12
C GLN A 148 0.75 -27.00 12.97
#